data_AF-A0A099TYP5-F1
#
_entry.id   AF-A0A099TYP5-F1
#
_cell.length_a   1.000
_cell.length_b   1.000
_cell.length_c   1.000
_cell.angle_alpha   90.00
_cell.angle_beta   90.00
_cell.angle_gamma   90.00
#
_symmetry.space_group_name_H-M   'P 1'
#
loop_
_entity.id
_entity.type
_entity.pdbx_description
1 polymer ?
#
loop_
_entity_poly.entity_id
_entity_poly.type
_entity_poly.pdbx_seq_one_letter_code
_entity_poly.pdbx_strand_id
1 'polypeptide(L)'
;MLGKIIDLDKIRKQGKVEQIPTKRVYPFFFNAWEGEEEDLAPNIEVEFTVENRVVSKMKIKISLEDLEAIQITKSADDCINEFFDRERSILEEYTEFVGNNPELNFILMQRFLFTAYNDLCDLDSSLENKELRAVKTEVANLYRNFIEYNKKIQYPLPYCFDKIFLSKQLNYIHLEQFVEDTKIGMQSAKAESEPLSKHLEEEERNLKLIADKKSREYLEYEKEVKALRRRLVDLIDYAAKQKEIIAKESARLKYFKEKHLQKFSEIFSTMTDEIKGRFIKLLNTKGYYLDKSLWQRAKTNQYVKKFFRDADIHGGYNSKTYLRYFLRGLDKNKVSGKTKELFNLLKSLEDNSVKNIMIIQENDTNSFKSRQLIERVDSKLKITVEHNPFEALVKLQSKPQDVVIIDSKISGLHAFDFVSEYKDSPQAKNLTFIVITPQQVEYEIIEKGRALGIEYFVVAADSETFSDVIRMAI
;
A
#
# COMPACT_ATOMS: atom_id res chain seq x y z
N MET A 1 9.18 -8.84 50.50
CA MET A 1 8.96 -10.29 50.28
C MET A 1 8.83 -10.54 48.78
N LEU A 2 9.25 -11.71 48.29
CA LEU A 2 9.09 -12.09 46.88
C LEU A 2 7.89 -13.04 46.74
N GLY A 3 7.05 -12.80 45.74
CA GLY A 3 5.84 -13.59 45.51
C GLY A 3 5.40 -13.59 44.06
N LYS A 4 4.32 -14.32 43.79
CA LYS A 4 3.69 -14.43 42.49
C LYS A 4 2.19 -14.20 42.66
N ILE A 5 1.59 -13.35 41.82
CA ILE A 5 0.13 -13.15 41.84
C ILE A 5 -0.51 -14.44 41.33
N ILE A 6 -1.43 -15.02 42.09
CA ILE A 6 -2.09 -16.29 41.75
C ILE A 6 -3.57 -16.14 41.43
N ASP A 7 -4.20 -15.04 41.88
CA ASP A 7 -5.64 -14.83 41.74
C ASP A 7 -5.97 -13.34 41.73
N LEU A 8 -6.95 -12.93 40.91
CA LEU A 8 -7.40 -11.55 40.73
C LEU A 8 -8.91 -11.51 40.56
N ASP A 9 -9.60 -10.80 41.45
CA ASP A 9 -11.01 -10.46 41.33
C ASP A 9 -11.14 -8.97 40.95
N LYS A 10 -11.34 -8.73 39.65
CA LYS A 10 -11.49 -7.37 39.09
C LYS A 10 -12.75 -6.66 39.56
N ILE A 11 -13.81 -7.39 39.94
CA ILE A 11 -15.08 -6.80 40.40
C ILE A 11 -14.92 -6.28 41.83
N ARG A 12 -14.26 -7.07 42.69
CA ARG A 12 -14.05 -6.71 44.11
C ARG A 12 -12.75 -5.93 44.35
N LYS A 13 -11.95 -5.68 43.31
CA LYS A 13 -10.62 -5.04 43.37
C LYS A 13 -9.70 -5.68 44.42
N GLN A 14 -9.71 -7.01 44.45
CA GLN A 14 -8.95 -7.83 45.40
C GLN A 14 -8.17 -8.90 44.64
N GLY A 15 -7.07 -9.36 45.23
CA GLY A 15 -6.27 -10.44 44.67
C GLY A 15 -5.53 -11.22 45.74
N LYS A 16 -4.81 -12.26 45.32
CA LYS A 16 -3.96 -13.07 46.19
C LYS A 16 -2.56 -13.19 45.61
N VAL A 17 -1.55 -13.03 46.47
CA VAL A 17 -0.14 -13.25 46.16
C VAL A 17 0.38 -14.45 46.94
N GLU A 18 1.06 -15.37 46.26
CA GLU A 18 1.77 -16.48 46.89
C GLU A 18 3.23 -16.10 47.11
N GLN A 19 3.70 -16.19 48.35
CA GLN A 19 5.11 -16.01 48.70
C GLN A 19 5.95 -17.19 48.18
N ILE A 20 6.95 -16.92 47.34
CA ILE A 20 7.71 -17.97 46.62
C ILE A 20 8.42 -18.95 47.58
N PRO A 21 9.17 -18.51 48.60
CA PRO A 21 9.92 -19.45 49.46
C PRO A 21 9.05 -20.31 50.37
N THR A 22 7.89 -19.81 50.80
CA THR A 22 7.09 -20.41 51.89
C THR A 22 5.73 -20.92 51.43
N LYS A 23 5.34 -20.63 50.17
CA LYS A 23 4.02 -20.92 49.60
C LYS A 23 2.85 -20.33 50.40
N ARG A 24 3.11 -19.33 51.25
CA ARG A 24 2.06 -18.63 52.01
C ARG A 24 1.31 -17.68 51.12
N VAL A 25 -0.01 -17.69 51.22
CA VAL A 25 -0.89 -16.83 50.42
C VAL A 25 -1.33 -15.64 51.26
N TYR A 26 -1.17 -14.44 50.70
CA TYR A 26 -1.62 -13.20 51.32
C TYR A 26 -2.65 -12.51 50.41
N PRO A 27 -3.79 -12.05 50.96
CA PRO A 27 -4.72 -11.22 50.22
C PRO A 27 -4.14 -9.80 50.04
N PHE A 28 -4.48 -9.17 48.93
CA PHE A 28 -4.18 -7.76 48.67
C PHE A 28 -5.38 -7.06 48.05
N PHE A 29 -5.47 -5.76 48.25
CA PHE A 29 -6.39 -4.87 47.55
C PHE A 29 -5.62 -4.15 46.45
N PHE A 30 -6.28 -3.78 45.34
CA PHE A 30 -5.60 -3.16 44.20
C PHE A 30 -4.89 -1.84 44.56
N ASN A 31 -5.33 -1.15 45.61
CA ASN A 31 -4.66 0.05 46.12
C ASN A 31 -3.25 -0.19 46.71
N ALA A 32 -2.90 -1.45 47.01
CA ALA A 32 -1.56 -1.82 47.44
C ALA A 32 -0.58 -1.89 46.25
N TRP A 33 -1.07 -1.82 45.00
CA TRP A 33 -0.26 -1.86 43.79
C TRP A 33 0.34 -0.48 43.48
N GLU A 34 1.66 -0.42 43.28
CA GLU A 34 2.40 0.81 43.00
C GLU A 34 2.57 1.10 41.48
N GLY A 35 1.83 0.41 40.59
CA GLY A 35 1.84 0.60 39.13
C GLY A 35 0.46 0.92 38.54
N GLU A 36 0.31 0.85 37.22
CA GLU A 36 -1.01 1.03 36.59
C GLU A 36 -1.89 -0.21 36.80
N GLU A 37 -3.21 -0.02 36.94
CA GLU A 37 -4.16 -1.12 37.17
C GLU A 37 -4.22 -2.09 35.96
N GLU A 38 -3.86 -1.61 34.77
CA GLU A 38 -3.76 -2.41 33.53
C GLU A 38 -2.64 -3.46 33.59
N ASP A 39 -1.59 -3.21 34.38
CA ASP A 39 -0.43 -4.09 34.53
C ASP A 39 -0.68 -5.25 35.52
N LEU A 40 -1.81 -5.25 36.23
CA LEU A 40 -2.19 -6.33 37.15
C LEU A 40 -2.68 -7.56 36.36
N ALA A 41 -1.81 -8.54 36.21
CA ALA A 41 -2.14 -9.85 35.64
C ALA A 41 -1.79 -11.01 36.59
N PRO A 42 -2.48 -12.16 36.46
CA PRO A 42 -2.07 -13.37 37.15
C PRO A 42 -0.70 -13.82 36.66
N ASN A 43 0.01 -14.57 37.51
CA ASN A 43 1.32 -15.14 37.26
C ASN A 43 2.51 -14.16 37.17
N ILE A 44 2.33 -12.89 37.52
CA ILE A 44 3.43 -11.92 37.58
C ILE A 44 4.22 -12.08 38.90
N GLU A 45 5.56 -12.05 38.84
CA GLU A 45 6.42 -11.98 40.02
C GLU A 45 6.45 -10.57 40.61
N VAL A 46 6.32 -10.48 41.94
CA VAL A 46 6.16 -9.21 42.66
C VAL A 46 7.03 -9.13 43.89
N GLU A 47 7.45 -7.91 44.21
CA GLU A 47 7.99 -7.55 45.52
C GLU A 47 6.86 -6.92 46.35
N PHE A 48 6.63 -7.45 47.55
CA PHE A 48 5.53 -7.02 48.39
C PHE A 48 5.87 -6.98 49.88
N THR A 49 5.14 -6.18 50.65
CA THR A 49 5.22 -6.05 52.10
C THR A 49 3.90 -6.43 52.74
N VAL A 50 3.94 -7.05 53.93
CA VAL A 50 2.75 -7.55 54.62
C VAL A 50 2.65 -6.87 55.97
N GLU A 51 1.50 -6.27 56.22
CA GLU A 51 1.10 -5.70 57.52
C GLU A 51 -0.24 -6.33 57.92
N ASN A 52 -0.37 -6.75 59.18
CA ASN A 52 -1.62 -7.36 59.68
C ASN A 52 -2.18 -8.51 58.82
N ARG A 53 -1.30 -9.34 58.25
CA ARG A 53 -1.62 -10.47 57.34
C ARG A 53 -2.25 -10.08 55.99
N VAL A 54 -2.18 -8.80 55.61
CA VAL A 54 -2.62 -8.29 54.30
C VAL A 54 -1.42 -7.60 53.64
N VAL A 55 -1.34 -7.64 52.31
CA VAL A 55 -0.29 -6.91 51.58
C VAL A 55 -0.56 -5.41 51.69
N SER A 56 0.41 -4.64 52.21
CA SER A 56 0.30 -3.18 52.34
C SER A 56 0.89 -2.43 51.14
N LYS A 57 1.96 -2.95 50.54
CA LYS A 57 2.56 -2.44 49.29
C LYS A 57 3.04 -3.57 48.41
N MET A 58 2.88 -3.42 47.10
CA MET A 58 3.23 -4.39 46.08
C MET A 58 3.65 -3.68 44.79
N LYS A 59 4.74 -4.15 44.21
CA LYS A 59 5.22 -3.70 42.89
C LYS A 59 5.70 -4.90 42.08
N ILE A 60 5.75 -4.76 40.76
CA ILE A 60 6.40 -5.73 39.89
C ILE A 60 7.85 -5.95 40.35
N LYS A 61 8.26 -7.21 40.42
CA LYS A 61 9.66 -7.56 40.57
C LYS A 61 10.32 -7.28 39.22
N ILE A 62 11.02 -6.16 39.14
CA ILE A 62 11.82 -5.81 37.97
C ILE A 62 13.03 -6.75 37.98
N SER A 63 13.25 -7.49 36.89
CA SER A 63 14.45 -8.32 36.78
C SER A 63 15.70 -7.41 36.74
N LEU A 64 16.86 -7.91 37.18
CA LEU A 64 18.13 -7.20 37.01
C LEU A 64 18.39 -6.87 35.53
N GLU A 65 17.93 -7.74 34.63
CA GLU A 65 18.01 -7.58 33.17
C GLU A 65 17.13 -6.43 32.66
N ASP A 66 15.96 -6.18 33.28
CA ASP A 66 15.08 -5.06 32.94
C ASP A 66 15.51 -3.73 33.57
N LEU A 67 16.12 -3.76 34.76
CA LEU A 67 16.76 -2.58 35.37
C LEU A 67 17.97 -2.10 34.54
N GLU A 68 18.73 -3.04 33.97
CA GLU A 68 19.81 -2.75 33.05
C GLU A 68 19.35 -2.63 31.59
N ALA A 69 18.06 -2.76 31.24
CA ALA A 69 17.63 -2.67 29.85
C ALA A 69 17.78 -1.24 29.29
N ILE A 70 18.11 -1.12 28.00
CA ILE A 70 18.08 0.17 27.31
C ILE A 70 16.60 0.54 27.13
N GLN A 71 16.17 1.67 27.68
CA GLN A 71 14.80 2.12 27.54
C GLN A 71 14.53 2.67 26.13
N ILE A 72 13.38 2.28 25.58
CA ILE A 72 12.88 2.76 24.29
C ILE A 72 12.50 4.23 24.43
N THR A 73 13.00 5.08 23.53
CA THR A 73 12.59 6.49 23.43
C THR A 73 11.30 6.63 22.63
N LYS A 74 11.15 5.83 21.57
CA LYS A 74 10.00 5.90 20.66
C LYS A 74 9.58 4.52 20.18
N SER A 75 8.27 4.28 20.13
CA SER A 75 7.72 2.99 19.71
C SER A 75 8.04 2.68 18.25
N ALA A 76 8.02 1.39 17.88
CA ALA A 76 8.21 0.98 16.49
C ALA A 76 7.09 1.53 15.60
N ASP A 77 5.84 1.49 16.08
CA ASP A 77 4.67 2.05 15.42
C ASP A 77 4.86 3.54 15.07
N ASP A 78 5.24 4.37 16.05
CA ASP A 78 5.41 5.81 15.81
C ASP A 78 6.57 6.10 14.83
N CYS A 79 7.67 5.36 14.93
CA CYS A 79 8.80 5.50 14.02
C CYS A 79 8.44 5.15 12.57
N ILE A 80 7.74 4.02 12.38
CA ILE A 80 7.28 3.59 11.06
C ILE A 80 6.21 4.53 10.54
N ASN A 81 5.35 5.03 11.43
CA ASN A 81 4.37 6.04 11.11
C ASN A 81 5.07 7.26 10.50
N GLU A 82 5.95 7.93 11.24
CA GLU A 82 6.65 9.12 10.73
C GLU A 82 7.41 8.87 9.42
N PHE A 83 7.98 7.68 9.22
CA PHE A 83 8.69 7.34 7.99
C PHE A 83 7.78 7.32 6.74
N PHE A 84 6.53 6.91 6.90
CA PHE A 84 5.52 6.83 5.83
C PHE A 84 4.43 7.92 5.91
N ASP A 85 4.69 9.00 6.64
CA ASP A 85 3.72 10.07 6.86
C ASP A 85 3.23 10.73 5.56
N ARG A 86 4.16 11.00 4.64
CA ARG A 86 3.84 11.52 3.30
C ARG A 86 2.91 10.57 2.53
N GLU A 87 3.23 9.28 2.52
CA GLU A 87 2.44 8.27 1.82
C GLU A 87 1.03 8.14 2.39
N ARG A 88 0.90 8.15 3.72
CA ARG A 88 -0.42 8.12 4.38
C ARG A 88 -1.22 9.38 4.10
N SER A 89 -0.60 10.55 4.18
CA SER A 89 -1.25 11.83 3.86
C SER A 89 -1.85 11.83 2.45
N ILE A 90 -1.11 11.33 1.46
CA ILE A 90 -1.63 11.16 0.09
C ILE A 90 -2.83 10.20 0.10
N LEU A 91 -2.72 9.03 0.74
CA LEU A 91 -3.79 8.03 0.72
C LEU A 91 -5.05 8.51 1.45
N GLU A 92 -4.90 9.34 2.49
CA GLU A 92 -6.00 9.92 3.25
C GLU A 92 -6.79 10.91 2.41
N GLU A 93 -6.11 11.78 1.65
CA GLU A 93 -6.72 12.77 0.73
C GLU A 93 -7.71 12.13 -0.26
N TYR A 94 -7.45 10.91 -0.72
CA TYR A 94 -8.27 10.21 -1.72
C TYR A 94 -9.22 9.15 -1.15
N THR A 95 -9.36 9.03 0.16
CA THR A 95 -10.13 7.93 0.79
C THR A 95 -11.59 7.91 0.32
N GLU A 96 -12.26 9.06 0.31
CA GLU A 96 -13.65 9.18 -0.12
C GLU A 96 -13.81 8.89 -1.62
N PHE A 97 -12.89 9.39 -2.45
CA PHE A 97 -12.90 9.16 -3.89
C PHE A 97 -12.81 7.67 -4.22
N VAL A 98 -11.92 6.94 -3.55
CA VAL A 98 -11.71 5.50 -3.75
C VAL A 98 -12.92 4.67 -3.33
N GLY A 99 -13.63 5.07 -2.27
CA GLY A 99 -14.81 4.34 -1.79
C GLY A 99 -15.99 4.32 -2.78
N ASN A 100 -16.11 5.33 -3.63
CA ASN A 100 -17.30 5.58 -4.43
C ASN A 100 -17.14 5.30 -5.93
N ASN A 101 -15.97 4.88 -6.38
CA ASN A 101 -15.65 4.79 -7.81
C ASN A 101 -15.21 3.38 -8.24
N PRO A 102 -15.51 2.96 -9.49
CA PRO A 102 -15.06 1.68 -10.01
C PRO A 102 -13.54 1.62 -10.19
N GLU A 103 -13.04 0.39 -10.30
CA GLU A 103 -11.62 0.08 -10.46
C GLU A 103 -11.33 -0.56 -11.83
N LEU A 104 -10.14 -0.30 -12.37
CA LEU A 104 -9.52 -1.14 -13.39
C LEU A 104 -8.16 -1.62 -12.91
N ASN A 105 -7.54 -2.60 -13.58
CA ASN A 105 -6.20 -3.03 -13.21
C ASN A 105 -5.14 -2.07 -13.77
N PHE A 106 -4.85 -0.99 -13.04
CA PHE A 106 -4.00 0.08 -13.56
C PHE A 106 -2.57 -0.37 -13.74
N ILE A 107 -2.03 -1.19 -12.84
CA ILE A 107 -0.64 -1.65 -12.94
C ILE A 107 -0.38 -2.41 -14.25
N LEU A 108 -1.34 -3.26 -14.67
CA LEU A 108 -1.25 -3.93 -15.96
C LEU A 108 -1.55 -2.98 -17.13
N MET A 109 -2.59 -2.16 -17.00
CA MET A 109 -3.06 -1.29 -18.09
C MET A 109 -2.20 -0.05 -18.30
N GLN A 110 -1.35 0.34 -17.36
CA GLN A 110 -0.67 1.64 -17.31
C GLN A 110 -0.03 2.03 -18.65
N ARG A 111 0.84 1.16 -19.17
CA ARG A 111 1.59 1.44 -20.40
C ARG A 111 0.64 1.58 -21.57
N PHE A 112 -0.33 0.67 -21.67
CA PHE A 112 -1.35 0.72 -22.71
C PHE A 112 -2.20 1.99 -22.61
N LEU A 113 -2.68 2.35 -21.41
CA LEU A 113 -3.54 3.51 -21.20
C LEU A 113 -2.85 4.82 -21.57
N PHE A 114 -1.57 4.99 -21.20
CA PHE A 114 -0.81 6.17 -21.61
C PHE A 114 -0.46 6.18 -23.10
N THR A 115 -0.20 5.02 -23.70
CA THR A 115 -0.03 4.90 -25.16
C THR A 115 -1.32 5.26 -25.87
N ALA A 116 -2.45 4.68 -25.47
CA ALA A 116 -3.76 4.97 -26.05
C ALA A 116 -4.14 6.45 -25.91
N TYR A 117 -3.84 7.06 -24.77
CA TYR A 117 -3.99 8.51 -24.60
C TYR A 117 -3.23 9.29 -25.67
N ASN A 118 -1.94 8.99 -25.83
CA ASN A 118 -1.08 9.73 -26.75
C ASN A 118 -1.52 9.49 -28.20
N ASP A 119 -1.73 8.23 -28.60
CA ASP A 119 -2.15 7.84 -29.94
C ASP A 119 -3.46 8.55 -30.34
N LEU A 120 -4.45 8.62 -29.42
CA LEU A 120 -5.73 9.29 -29.68
C LEU A 120 -5.59 10.82 -29.72
N CYS A 121 -4.72 11.42 -28.91
CA CYS A 121 -4.45 12.86 -28.96
C CYS A 121 -3.62 13.26 -30.19
N ASP A 122 -2.80 12.34 -30.72
CA ASP A 122 -2.04 12.54 -31.95
C ASP A 122 -2.96 12.51 -33.19
N LEU A 123 -4.07 11.75 -33.14
CA LEU A 123 -5.11 11.79 -34.17
C LEU A 123 -5.81 13.15 -34.22
N ASP A 124 -6.10 13.73 -33.05
CA ASP A 124 -6.68 15.07 -32.93
C ASP A 124 -6.37 15.71 -31.58
N SER A 125 -5.55 16.77 -31.62
CA SER A 125 -5.17 17.54 -30.43
C SER A 125 -6.34 18.16 -29.67
N SER A 126 -7.51 18.35 -30.31
CA SER A 126 -8.73 18.86 -29.65
C SER A 126 -9.31 17.89 -28.60
N LEU A 127 -8.90 16.62 -28.67
CA LEU A 127 -9.29 15.59 -27.71
C LEU A 127 -8.73 15.90 -26.31
N GLU A 128 -7.53 16.50 -26.21
CA GLU A 128 -6.94 16.88 -24.94
C GLU A 128 -7.45 18.25 -24.46
N ASN A 129 -8.34 18.26 -23.46
CA ASN A 129 -8.71 19.48 -22.73
C ASN A 129 -7.94 19.60 -21.41
N LYS A 130 -8.10 20.75 -20.72
CA LYS A 130 -7.45 21.02 -19.43
C LYS A 130 -7.79 19.95 -18.38
N GLU A 131 -9.03 19.47 -18.36
CA GLU A 131 -9.50 18.46 -17.40
C GLU A 131 -8.83 17.11 -17.64
N LEU A 132 -8.89 16.59 -18.86
CA LEU A 132 -8.29 15.30 -19.22
C LEU A 132 -6.77 15.31 -18.99
N ARG A 133 -6.10 16.43 -19.33
CA ARG A 133 -4.67 16.61 -19.05
C ARG A 133 -4.39 16.60 -17.55
N ALA A 134 -5.20 17.28 -16.74
CA ALA A 134 -5.05 17.30 -15.29
C ALA A 134 -5.17 15.88 -14.70
N VAL A 135 -6.16 15.09 -15.14
CA VAL A 135 -6.34 13.70 -14.71
C VAL A 135 -5.14 12.83 -15.10
N LYS A 136 -4.62 12.96 -16.32
CA LYS A 136 -3.42 12.23 -16.75
C LYS A 136 -2.21 12.56 -15.87
N THR A 137 -1.98 13.86 -15.63
CA THR A 137 -0.86 14.33 -14.80
C THR A 137 -0.99 13.84 -13.36
N GLU A 138 -2.20 13.88 -12.80
CA GLU A 138 -2.50 13.37 -11.46
C GLU A 138 -2.18 11.87 -11.35
N VAL A 139 -2.69 11.04 -12.27
CA VAL A 139 -2.42 9.59 -12.29
C VAL A 139 -0.92 9.31 -12.43
N ALA A 140 -0.21 10.04 -13.30
CA ALA A 140 1.23 9.89 -13.47
C ALA A 140 2.01 10.26 -12.18
N ASN A 141 1.58 11.32 -11.47
CA ASN A 141 2.17 11.73 -10.20
C ASN A 141 1.92 10.69 -9.09
N LEU A 142 0.70 10.18 -8.97
CA LEU A 142 0.37 9.11 -8.02
C LEU A 142 1.19 7.85 -8.30
N TYR A 143 1.36 7.49 -9.57
CA TYR A 143 2.19 6.34 -9.94
C TYR A 143 3.67 6.58 -9.61
N ARG A 144 4.18 7.80 -9.79
CA ARG A 144 5.54 8.16 -9.36
C ARG A 144 5.69 8.03 -7.85
N ASN A 145 4.73 8.51 -7.06
CA ASN A 145 4.72 8.33 -5.61
C ASN A 145 4.72 6.84 -5.22
N PHE A 146 3.95 6.01 -5.92
CA PHE A 146 3.95 4.57 -5.72
C PHE A 146 5.30 3.91 -6.07
N ILE A 147 5.99 4.36 -7.12
CA ILE A 147 7.36 3.88 -7.41
C ILE A 147 8.33 4.30 -6.31
N GLU A 148 8.29 5.55 -5.87
CA GLU A 148 9.11 6.07 -4.77
C GLU A 148 8.89 5.25 -3.50
N TYR A 149 7.63 4.96 -3.17
CA TYR A 149 7.23 4.06 -2.09
C TYR A 149 7.81 2.65 -2.26
N ASN A 150 7.66 2.02 -3.44
CA ASN A 150 8.20 0.68 -3.68
C ASN A 150 9.74 0.64 -3.53
N LYS A 151 10.45 1.72 -3.86
CA LYS A 151 11.89 1.82 -3.62
C LYS A 151 12.21 1.88 -2.13
N LYS A 152 11.42 2.61 -1.33
CA LYS A 152 11.59 2.69 0.13
C LYS A 152 11.46 1.32 0.82
N ILE A 153 10.57 0.44 0.34
CA ILE A 153 10.35 -0.88 0.94
C ILE A 153 11.29 -1.97 0.41
N GLN A 154 12.08 -1.68 -0.63
CA GLN A 154 13.06 -2.64 -1.19
C GLN A 154 14.33 -2.75 -0.36
N TYR A 155 14.58 -1.83 0.57
CA TYR A 155 15.74 -1.91 1.43
C TYR A 155 15.68 -3.14 2.35
N PRO A 156 16.83 -3.79 2.64
CA PRO A 156 16.85 -4.93 3.56
C PRO A 156 16.30 -4.57 4.94
N LEU A 157 15.55 -5.49 5.56
CA LEU A 157 14.94 -5.28 6.87
C LEU A 157 15.94 -4.77 7.95
N PRO A 158 17.19 -5.29 8.07
CA PRO A 158 18.15 -4.76 9.02
C PRO A 158 18.48 -3.28 8.80
N TYR A 159 18.59 -2.86 7.54
CA TYR A 159 18.84 -1.46 7.20
C TYR A 159 17.65 -0.58 7.58
N CYS A 160 16.42 -1.03 7.29
CA CYS A 160 15.21 -0.32 7.68
C CYS A 160 15.10 -0.20 9.20
N PHE A 161 15.39 -1.27 9.94
CA PHE A 161 15.40 -1.26 11.40
C PHE A 161 16.40 -0.25 11.97
N ASP A 162 17.64 -0.24 11.46
CA ASP A 162 18.66 0.71 11.90
C ASP A 162 18.25 2.17 11.57
N LYS A 163 17.76 2.42 10.35
CA LYS A 163 17.45 3.77 9.87
C LYS A 163 16.14 4.35 10.40
N ILE A 164 15.12 3.53 10.60
CA ILE A 164 13.77 3.97 10.98
C ILE A 164 13.60 3.89 12.49
N PHE A 165 14.07 2.80 13.11
CA PHE A 165 13.84 2.55 14.54
C PHE A 165 15.04 2.94 15.40
N LEU A 166 16.23 2.35 15.19
CA LEU A 166 17.38 2.60 16.09
C LEU A 166 17.86 4.05 16.07
N SER A 167 17.83 4.70 14.90
CA SER A 167 18.18 6.13 14.75
C SER A 167 17.29 7.09 15.57
N LYS A 168 16.18 6.60 16.10
CA LYS A 168 15.23 7.34 16.94
C LYS A 168 15.33 6.98 18.43
N GLN A 169 16.20 6.03 18.79
CA GLN A 169 16.39 5.59 20.17
C GLN A 169 17.59 6.33 20.80
N LEU A 170 17.32 7.42 21.51
CA LEU A 170 18.36 8.29 22.09
C LEU A 170 19.30 7.52 23.03
N ASN A 171 18.74 6.70 23.92
CA ASN A 171 19.52 5.91 24.88
C ASN A 171 20.42 4.88 24.19
N TYR A 172 19.94 4.28 23.10
CA TYR A 172 20.72 3.35 22.30
C TYR A 172 21.88 4.08 21.61
N ILE A 173 21.62 5.24 20.99
CA ILE A 173 22.64 6.05 20.30
C ILE A 173 23.72 6.52 21.26
N HIS A 174 23.35 7.02 22.43
CA HIS A 174 24.31 7.46 23.45
C HIS A 174 25.19 6.30 23.93
N LEU A 175 24.61 5.12 24.12
CA LEU A 175 25.39 3.94 24.52
C LEU A 175 26.32 3.45 23.39
N GLU A 176 25.86 3.50 22.15
CA GLU A 176 26.67 3.16 20.97
C GLU A 176 27.88 4.11 20.83
N GLN A 177 27.66 5.42 21.03
CA GLN A 177 28.73 6.43 21.08
C GLN A 177 29.69 6.18 22.23
N PHE A 178 29.18 5.92 23.44
CA PHE A 178 30.01 5.61 24.61
C PHE A 178 30.91 4.39 24.37
N VAL A 179 30.38 3.32 23.76
CA VAL A 179 31.16 2.14 23.39
C VAL A 179 32.27 2.49 22.39
N GLU A 180 31.99 3.34 21.41
CA GLU A 180 32.98 3.74 20.42
C GLU A 180 34.09 4.62 21.02
N ASP A 181 33.72 5.61 21.84
CA ASP A 181 34.68 6.45 22.57
C ASP A 181 35.57 5.59 23.48
N THR A 182 34.99 4.59 24.13
CA THR A 182 35.71 3.64 24.97
C THR A 182 36.70 2.78 24.17
N LYS A 183 36.32 2.34 22.95
CA LYS A 183 37.24 1.63 22.05
C LYS A 183 38.41 2.52 21.63
N ILE A 184 38.15 3.77 21.29
CA ILE A 184 39.19 4.74 20.92
C ILE A 184 40.17 4.90 22.09
N GLY A 185 39.66 5.15 23.31
CA GLY A 185 40.50 5.26 24.51
C GLY A 185 41.32 4.00 24.81
N MET A 186 40.74 2.81 24.65
CA MET A 186 41.46 1.54 24.79
C MET A 186 42.57 1.39 23.73
N GLN A 187 42.29 1.76 22.47
CA GLN A 187 43.27 1.69 21.39
C GLN A 187 44.44 2.65 21.62
N SER A 188 44.17 3.88 22.08
CA SER A 188 45.21 4.84 22.47
C SER A 188 46.10 4.29 23.60
N ALA A 189 45.50 3.73 24.65
CA ALA A 189 46.27 3.13 25.74
C ALA A 189 47.15 1.95 25.28
N LYS A 190 46.64 1.12 24.35
CA LYS A 190 47.44 0.04 23.73
C LYS A 190 48.58 0.60 22.89
N ALA A 191 48.31 1.62 22.07
CA ALA A 191 49.31 2.26 21.24
C ALA A 191 50.42 2.93 22.07
N GLU A 192 50.10 3.45 23.26
CA GLU A 192 51.09 3.97 24.21
C GLU A 192 51.88 2.86 24.92
N SER A 193 51.24 1.71 25.20
CA SER A 193 51.87 0.59 25.91
C SER A 193 53.01 -0.07 25.12
N GLU A 194 52.91 -0.13 23.80
CA GLU A 194 53.90 -0.80 22.94
C GLU A 194 55.28 -0.10 22.90
N PRO A 195 55.40 1.21 22.64
CA PRO A 195 56.68 1.92 22.72
C PRO A 195 57.20 2.00 24.16
N LEU A 196 56.32 2.17 25.16
CA LEU A 196 56.71 2.20 26.56
C LEU A 196 57.28 0.85 27.02
N SER A 197 56.74 -0.28 26.52
CA SER A 197 57.28 -1.61 26.78
C SER A 197 58.68 -1.78 26.19
N LYS A 198 58.90 -1.36 24.95
CA LYS A 198 60.24 -1.41 24.31
C LYS A 198 61.25 -0.56 25.06
N HIS A 199 60.86 0.66 25.43
CA HIS A 199 61.72 1.55 26.21
C HIS A 199 62.04 0.96 27.59
N LEU A 200 61.05 0.40 28.29
CA LEU A 200 61.28 -0.28 29.57
C LEU A 200 62.25 -1.46 29.44
N GLU A 201 62.16 -2.27 28.37
CA GLU A 201 63.11 -3.36 28.13
C GLU A 201 64.56 -2.87 27.95
N GLU A 202 64.75 -1.74 27.27
CA GLU A 202 66.06 -1.09 27.10
C GLU A 202 66.59 -0.57 28.44
N GLU A 203 65.77 0.15 29.19
CA GLU A 203 66.12 0.70 30.51
C GLU A 203 66.41 -0.40 31.54
N GLU A 204 65.70 -1.52 31.50
CA GLU A 204 65.99 -2.69 32.33
C GLU A 204 67.31 -3.39 31.97
N ARG A 205 67.70 -3.39 30.69
CA ARG A 205 69.02 -3.88 30.26
C ARG A 205 70.12 -2.97 30.79
N ASN A 206 69.93 -1.65 30.69
CA ASN A 206 70.89 -0.66 31.18
C ASN A 206 71.07 -0.76 32.70
N LEU A 207 69.98 -0.88 33.46
CA LEU A 207 70.02 -1.07 34.92
C LEU A 207 70.81 -2.32 35.35
N LYS A 208 70.78 -3.41 34.54
CA LYS A 208 71.54 -4.64 34.82
C LYS A 208 73.05 -4.49 34.60
N LEU A 209 73.49 -3.52 33.80
CA LEU A 209 74.91 -3.28 33.48
C LEU A 209 75.63 -2.45 34.55
N ILE A 210 74.90 -1.82 35.47
CA ILE A 210 75.47 -1.04 36.57
C ILE A 210 76.07 -2.00 37.62
N ALA A 211 77.39 -1.94 37.83
CA ALA A 211 78.13 -2.86 38.70
C ALA A 211 77.87 -2.64 40.20
N ASP A 212 77.78 -1.38 40.64
CA ASP A 212 77.53 -1.03 42.05
C ASP A 212 76.05 -0.76 42.32
N LYS A 213 75.38 -1.79 42.84
CA LYS A 213 73.95 -1.78 43.20
C LYS A 213 73.61 -0.97 44.45
N LYS A 214 74.61 -0.41 45.14
CA LYS A 214 74.41 0.45 46.33
C LYS A 214 74.77 1.91 46.05
N SER A 215 75.24 2.22 44.84
CA SER A 215 75.52 3.58 44.42
C SER A 215 74.22 4.41 44.39
N ARG A 216 74.34 5.71 44.67
CA ARG A 216 73.21 6.65 44.59
C ARG A 216 72.60 6.69 43.18
N GLU A 217 73.46 6.61 42.17
CA GLU A 217 73.10 6.57 40.75
C GLU A 217 72.25 5.35 40.41
N TYR A 218 72.61 4.15 40.91
CA TYR A 218 71.79 2.95 40.77
C TYR A 218 70.40 3.11 41.40
N LEU A 219 70.32 3.67 42.61
CA LEU A 219 69.05 3.83 43.33
C LEU A 219 68.12 4.85 42.66
N GLU A 220 68.65 5.94 42.11
CA GLU A 220 67.87 6.92 41.33
C GLU A 220 67.38 6.30 40.01
N TYR A 221 68.23 5.58 39.29
CA TYR A 221 67.86 4.89 38.05
C TYR A 221 66.83 3.77 38.28
N GLU A 222 66.99 2.98 39.36
CA GLU A 222 66.01 1.95 39.74
C GLU A 222 64.63 2.55 40.02
N LYS A 223 64.59 3.76 40.58
CA LYS A 223 63.33 4.48 40.85
C LYS A 223 62.63 4.88 39.55
N GLU A 224 63.37 5.33 38.54
CA GLU A 224 62.84 5.66 37.22
C GLU A 224 62.30 4.42 36.48
N VAL A 225 63.06 3.32 36.48
CA VAL A 225 62.62 2.03 35.91
C VAL A 225 61.37 1.52 36.64
N LYS A 226 61.30 1.64 37.97
CA LYS A 226 60.08 1.30 38.74
C LYS A 226 58.89 2.17 38.35
N ALA A 227 59.10 3.46 38.07
CA ALA A 227 58.03 4.35 37.61
C ALA A 227 57.52 3.96 36.21
N LEU A 228 58.43 3.60 35.29
CA LEU A 228 58.08 3.11 33.95
C LEU A 228 57.29 1.80 34.02
N ARG A 229 57.71 0.83 34.85
CA ARG A 229 56.96 -0.41 35.10
C ARG A 229 55.55 -0.12 35.59
N ARG A 230 55.42 0.76 36.58
CA ARG A 230 54.12 1.12 37.15
C ARG A 230 53.20 1.71 36.09
N ARG A 231 53.69 2.68 35.30
CA ARG A 231 52.92 3.29 34.22
C ARG A 231 52.49 2.27 33.16
N LEU A 232 53.36 1.32 32.79
CA LEU A 232 53.02 0.26 31.85
C LEU A 232 51.92 -0.65 32.40
N VAL A 233 52.05 -1.08 33.66
CA VAL A 233 51.04 -1.90 34.34
C VAL A 233 49.69 -1.17 34.41
N ASP A 234 49.69 0.12 34.75
CA ASP A 234 48.48 0.94 34.82
C ASP A 234 47.78 1.06 33.45
N LEU A 235 48.55 1.23 32.36
CA LEU A 235 48.01 1.26 30.99
C LEU A 235 47.43 -0.10 30.56
N ILE A 236 48.09 -1.19 30.91
CA ILE A 236 47.61 -2.55 30.62
C ILE A 236 46.33 -2.85 31.40
N ASP A 237 46.29 -2.52 32.70
CA ASP A 237 45.12 -2.69 33.56
C ASP A 237 43.95 -1.84 33.07
N TYR A 238 44.20 -0.58 32.70
CA TYR A 238 43.20 0.29 32.08
C TYR A 238 42.64 -0.34 30.80
N ALA A 239 43.50 -0.78 29.87
CA ALA A 239 43.06 -1.38 28.61
C ALA A 239 42.26 -2.68 28.83
N ALA A 240 42.62 -3.48 29.85
CA ALA A 240 41.87 -4.68 30.23
C ALA A 240 40.47 -4.32 30.77
N LYS A 241 40.37 -3.34 31.67
CA LYS A 241 39.08 -2.84 32.19
C LYS A 241 38.19 -2.27 31.09
N GLN A 242 38.74 -1.47 30.17
CA GLN A 242 37.96 -0.95 29.05
C GLN A 242 37.47 -2.06 28.12
N LYS A 243 38.26 -3.12 27.91
CA LYS A 243 37.83 -4.28 27.12
C LYS A 243 36.61 -4.98 27.74
N GLU A 244 36.57 -5.12 29.06
CA GLU A 244 35.42 -5.70 29.78
C GLU A 244 34.17 -4.81 29.64
N ILE A 245 34.32 -3.49 29.80
CA ILE A 245 33.23 -2.52 29.61
C ILE A 245 32.67 -2.60 28.19
N ILE A 246 33.55 -2.59 27.17
CA ILE A 246 33.15 -2.71 25.76
C ILE A 246 32.37 -4.02 25.55
N ALA A 247 32.83 -5.14 26.12
CA ALA A 247 32.15 -6.42 25.98
C ALA A 247 30.75 -6.41 26.61
N LYS A 248 30.62 -5.88 27.84
CA LYS A 248 29.34 -5.77 28.55
C LYS A 248 28.35 -4.90 27.77
N GLU A 249 28.74 -3.67 27.43
CA GLU A 249 27.82 -2.71 26.79
C GLU A 249 27.52 -3.09 25.33
N SER A 250 28.47 -3.70 24.61
CA SER A 250 28.19 -4.24 23.26
C SER A 250 27.20 -5.40 23.29
N ALA A 251 27.27 -6.27 24.31
CA ALA A 251 26.28 -7.34 24.49
C ALA A 251 24.89 -6.76 24.77
N ARG A 252 24.81 -5.69 25.56
CA ARG A 252 23.57 -4.96 25.86
C ARG A 252 22.96 -4.32 24.63
N LEU A 253 23.76 -3.67 23.78
CA LEU A 253 23.34 -3.13 22.47
C LEU A 253 22.79 -4.25 21.57
N LYS A 254 23.49 -5.39 21.50
CA LYS A 254 23.07 -6.55 20.71
C LYS A 254 21.73 -7.11 21.19
N TYR A 255 21.58 -7.30 22.49
CA TYR A 255 20.33 -7.78 23.08
C TYR A 255 19.15 -6.84 22.78
N PHE A 256 19.36 -5.53 22.86
CA PHE A 256 18.34 -4.54 22.49
C PHE A 256 17.91 -4.69 21.02
N LYS A 257 18.86 -4.86 20.08
CA LYS A 257 18.52 -5.10 18.67
C LYS A 257 17.69 -6.36 18.51
N GLU A 258 18.14 -7.48 19.08
CA GLU A 258 17.46 -8.77 18.96
C GLU A 258 16.04 -8.74 19.55
N LYS A 259 15.86 -8.11 20.72
CA LYS A 259 14.57 -7.97 21.41
C LYS A 259 13.54 -7.18 20.58
N HIS A 260 13.97 -6.13 19.88
CA HIS A 260 13.05 -5.22 19.18
C HIS A 260 12.91 -5.46 17.68
N LEU A 261 13.84 -6.19 17.07
CA LEU A 261 13.83 -6.46 15.62
C LEU A 261 12.57 -7.23 15.20
N GLN A 262 12.17 -8.25 15.96
CA GLN A 262 11.00 -9.06 15.61
C GLN A 262 9.71 -8.22 15.61
N LYS A 263 9.46 -7.49 16.71
CA LYS A 263 8.30 -6.60 16.83
C LYS A 263 8.28 -5.55 15.72
N PHE A 264 9.43 -4.93 15.42
CA PHE A 264 9.54 -4.00 14.31
C PHE A 264 9.21 -4.65 12.96
N SER A 265 9.70 -5.86 12.71
CA SER A 265 9.45 -6.59 11.45
C SER A 265 7.97 -6.86 11.23
N GLU A 266 7.26 -7.29 12.26
CA GLU A 266 5.82 -7.59 12.20
C GLU A 266 5.01 -6.33 11.89
N ILE A 267 5.29 -5.21 12.55
CA ILE A 267 4.61 -3.93 12.31
C ILE A 267 4.98 -3.39 10.92
N PHE A 268 6.27 -3.40 10.57
CA PHE A 268 6.76 -2.86 9.30
C PHE A 268 6.15 -3.59 8.11
N SER A 269 6.19 -4.93 8.11
CA SER A 269 5.59 -5.74 7.03
C SER A 269 4.09 -5.45 6.89
N THR A 270 3.34 -5.53 7.99
CA THR A 270 1.88 -5.27 8.01
C THR A 270 1.54 -3.89 7.44
N MET A 271 2.19 -2.83 7.93
CA MET A 271 1.95 -1.48 7.46
C MET A 271 2.34 -1.29 5.99
N THR A 272 3.46 -1.88 5.55
CA THR A 272 3.88 -1.76 4.14
C THR A 272 2.91 -2.48 3.19
N ASP A 273 2.37 -3.63 3.58
CA ASP A 273 1.37 -4.32 2.76
C ASP A 273 0.06 -3.53 2.69
N GLU A 274 -0.37 -2.94 3.82
CA GLU A 274 -1.56 -2.09 3.86
C GLU A 274 -1.41 -0.85 2.96
N ILE A 275 -0.32 -0.08 3.13
CA ILE A 275 -0.04 1.11 2.33
C ILE A 275 0.04 0.75 0.85
N LYS A 276 0.69 -0.36 0.51
CA LYS A 276 0.80 -0.85 -0.87
C LYS A 276 -0.58 -1.18 -1.44
N GLY A 277 -1.42 -1.90 -0.69
CA GLY A 277 -2.78 -2.24 -1.09
C GLY A 277 -3.63 -0.99 -1.36
N ARG A 278 -3.57 0.00 -0.45
CA ARG A 278 -4.27 1.27 -0.61
C ARG A 278 -3.79 2.07 -1.82
N PHE A 279 -2.48 2.11 -2.09
CA PHE A 279 -1.95 2.74 -3.31
C PHE A 279 -2.43 2.06 -4.59
N ILE A 280 -2.41 0.73 -4.64
CA ILE A 280 -2.89 -0.03 -5.81
C ILE A 280 -4.37 0.30 -6.05
N LYS A 281 -5.19 0.30 -5.00
CA LYS A 281 -6.62 0.65 -5.08
C LYS A 281 -6.83 2.08 -5.59
N LEU A 282 -6.07 3.04 -5.07
CA LEU A 282 -6.08 4.43 -5.53
C LEU A 282 -5.74 4.54 -7.02
N LEU A 283 -4.65 3.88 -7.45
CA LEU A 283 -4.22 3.88 -8.84
C LEU A 283 -5.24 3.20 -9.77
N ASN A 284 -5.85 2.10 -9.33
CA ASN A 284 -6.90 1.41 -10.07
C ASN A 284 -8.12 2.33 -10.30
N THR A 285 -8.53 3.05 -9.26
CA THR A 285 -9.68 3.96 -9.30
C THR A 285 -9.40 5.18 -10.17
N LYS A 286 -8.26 5.85 -9.96
CA LYS A 286 -7.86 7.02 -10.77
C LYS A 286 -7.52 6.63 -12.20
N GLY A 287 -6.97 5.44 -12.41
CA GLY A 287 -6.77 4.84 -13.73
C GLY A 287 -8.10 4.64 -14.46
N TYR A 288 -9.12 4.13 -13.78
CA TYR A 288 -10.47 3.99 -14.33
C TYR A 288 -11.07 5.36 -14.70
N TYR A 289 -10.88 6.35 -13.84
CA TYR A 289 -11.36 7.70 -14.11
C TYR A 289 -10.69 8.33 -15.35
N LEU A 290 -9.37 8.13 -15.51
CA LEU A 290 -8.63 8.55 -16.71
C LEU A 290 -9.16 7.84 -17.96
N ASP A 291 -9.33 6.52 -17.90
CA ASP A 291 -9.85 5.70 -18.98
C ASP A 291 -11.24 6.17 -19.42
N LYS A 292 -12.16 6.31 -18.46
CA LYS A 292 -13.52 6.79 -18.70
C LYS A 292 -13.53 8.18 -19.33
N SER A 293 -12.74 9.12 -18.79
CA SER A 293 -12.68 10.49 -19.30
C SER A 293 -12.11 10.56 -20.72
N LEU A 294 -11.09 9.76 -21.01
CA LEU A 294 -10.50 9.64 -22.35
C LEU A 294 -11.55 9.15 -23.36
N TRP A 295 -12.20 8.03 -23.07
CA TRP A 295 -13.14 7.40 -24.00
C TRP A 295 -14.46 8.15 -24.14
N GLN A 296 -14.93 8.87 -23.11
CA GLN A 296 -16.08 9.76 -23.21
C GLN A 296 -15.87 10.87 -24.25
N ARG A 297 -14.65 11.39 -24.37
CA ARG A 297 -14.30 12.38 -25.39
C ARG A 297 -14.03 11.72 -26.74
N ALA A 298 -13.24 10.64 -26.73
CA ALA A 298 -12.85 9.93 -27.95
C ALA A 298 -14.07 9.43 -28.76
N LYS A 299 -15.11 8.92 -28.10
CA LYS A 299 -16.31 8.40 -28.78
C LYS A 299 -17.11 9.46 -29.54
N THR A 300 -16.94 10.74 -29.18
CA THR A 300 -17.57 11.88 -29.88
C THR A 300 -16.67 12.51 -30.94
N ASN A 301 -15.39 12.13 -31.00
CA ASN A 301 -14.41 12.72 -31.90
C ASN A 301 -14.47 12.07 -33.30
N GLN A 302 -14.58 12.89 -34.35
CA GLN A 302 -14.76 12.42 -35.73
C GLN A 302 -13.51 11.71 -36.28
N TYR A 303 -12.31 12.14 -35.90
CA TYR A 303 -11.07 11.51 -36.33
C TYR A 303 -10.88 10.13 -35.69
N VAL A 304 -11.26 9.99 -34.42
CA VAL A 304 -11.27 8.67 -33.74
C VAL A 304 -12.26 7.72 -34.39
N LYS A 305 -13.49 8.19 -34.68
CA LYS A 305 -14.51 7.39 -35.38
C LYS A 305 -14.02 6.92 -36.75
N LYS A 306 -13.46 7.84 -37.55
CA LYS A 306 -12.86 7.54 -38.84
C LYS A 306 -11.73 6.52 -38.71
N PHE A 307 -10.83 6.69 -37.75
CA PHE A 307 -9.73 5.76 -37.50
C PHE A 307 -10.23 4.34 -37.19
N PHE A 308 -11.24 4.18 -36.33
CA PHE A 308 -11.82 2.86 -36.03
C PHE A 308 -12.40 2.17 -37.27
N ARG A 309 -12.99 2.94 -38.19
CA ARG A 309 -13.49 2.42 -39.46
C ARG A 309 -12.36 2.06 -40.41
N ASP A 310 -11.42 2.97 -40.62
CA ASP A 310 -10.33 2.81 -41.59
C ASP A 310 -9.36 1.69 -41.17
N ALA A 311 -9.20 1.46 -39.86
CA ALA A 311 -8.38 0.39 -39.30
C ALA A 311 -9.15 -0.93 -39.05
N ASP A 312 -10.41 -1.02 -39.47
CA ASP A 312 -11.28 -2.20 -39.34
C ASP A 312 -11.34 -2.75 -37.90
N ILE A 313 -11.59 -1.84 -36.95
CA ILE A 313 -11.67 -2.16 -35.52
C ILE A 313 -13.12 -2.51 -35.18
N HIS A 314 -13.39 -3.76 -34.80
CA HIS A 314 -14.72 -4.22 -34.36
C HIS A 314 -14.88 -4.14 -32.84
N GLY A 315 -16.00 -3.54 -32.38
CA GLY A 315 -16.33 -3.29 -30.98
C GLY A 315 -16.67 -1.83 -30.67
N GLY A 316 -17.03 -1.57 -29.41
CA GLY A 316 -17.33 -0.22 -28.92
C GLY A 316 -16.10 0.68 -28.76
N TYR A 317 -16.34 1.98 -28.57
CA TYR A 317 -15.28 2.98 -28.33
C TYR A 317 -14.82 2.95 -26.87
N ASN A 318 -14.03 1.92 -26.53
CA ASN A 318 -13.55 1.70 -25.19
C ASN A 318 -12.18 1.00 -25.18
N SER A 319 -11.54 1.01 -24.01
CA SER A 319 -10.20 0.44 -23.83
C SER A 319 -10.12 -1.05 -24.12
N LYS A 320 -11.18 -1.83 -23.88
CA LYS A 320 -11.19 -3.26 -24.20
C LYS A 320 -11.02 -3.48 -25.70
N THR A 321 -11.82 -2.79 -26.51
CA THR A 321 -11.75 -2.89 -27.98
C THR A 321 -10.41 -2.40 -28.50
N TYR A 322 -9.93 -1.27 -27.98
CA TYR A 322 -8.67 -0.71 -28.44
C TYR A 322 -7.46 -1.54 -27.99
N LEU A 323 -7.52 -2.15 -26.81
CA LEU A 323 -6.51 -3.11 -26.34
C LEU A 323 -6.45 -4.35 -27.24
N ARG A 324 -7.62 -4.87 -27.66
CA ARG A 324 -7.68 -5.97 -28.66
C ARG A 324 -6.96 -5.58 -29.94
N TYR A 325 -7.23 -4.39 -30.46
CA TYR A 325 -6.55 -3.87 -31.65
C TYR A 325 -5.03 -3.74 -31.43
N PHE A 326 -4.62 -3.09 -30.33
CA PHE A 326 -3.22 -2.90 -29.96
C PHE A 326 -2.45 -4.23 -29.87
N LEU A 327 -3.07 -5.26 -29.31
CA LEU A 327 -2.45 -6.58 -29.15
C LEU A 327 -2.49 -7.44 -30.41
N ARG A 328 -3.36 -7.14 -31.41
CA ARG A 328 -3.51 -7.91 -32.65
C ARG A 328 -2.21 -8.00 -33.45
N GLY A 329 -1.40 -6.94 -33.43
CA GLY A 329 -0.12 -6.88 -34.15
C GLY A 329 1.07 -7.53 -33.44
N LEU A 330 0.88 -8.09 -32.23
CA LEU A 330 1.97 -8.59 -31.40
C LEU A 330 2.02 -10.13 -31.37
N ASP A 331 3.22 -10.68 -31.53
CA ASP A 331 3.46 -12.13 -31.40
C ASP A 331 3.53 -12.53 -29.91
N LYS A 332 2.51 -13.27 -29.44
CA LYS A 332 2.38 -13.76 -28.06
C LYS A 332 3.62 -14.52 -27.55
N ASN A 333 4.38 -15.16 -28.44
CA ASN A 333 5.54 -15.97 -28.07
C ASN A 333 6.82 -15.14 -27.93
N LYS A 334 6.87 -13.95 -28.52
CA LYS A 334 8.04 -13.06 -28.52
C LYS A 334 7.92 -11.86 -27.57
N VAL A 335 6.74 -11.65 -26.99
CA VAL A 335 6.49 -10.52 -26.10
C VAL A 335 6.96 -10.76 -24.66
N SER A 336 7.24 -9.65 -23.97
CA SER A 336 7.65 -9.63 -22.56
C SER A 336 6.58 -10.24 -21.63
N GLY A 337 6.99 -10.66 -20.42
CA GLY A 337 6.07 -11.19 -19.39
C GLY A 337 4.89 -10.25 -19.09
N LYS A 338 5.14 -8.95 -18.94
CA LYS A 338 4.10 -7.93 -18.73
C LYS A 338 3.08 -7.87 -19.87
N THR A 339 3.54 -8.03 -21.11
CA THR A 339 2.64 -8.05 -22.28
C THR A 339 1.81 -9.35 -22.31
N LYS A 340 2.34 -10.48 -21.83
CA LYS A 340 1.55 -11.71 -21.67
C LYS A 340 0.43 -11.54 -20.65
N GLU A 341 0.70 -10.83 -19.55
CA GLU A 341 -0.34 -10.50 -18.56
C GLU A 341 -1.45 -9.62 -19.15
N LEU A 342 -1.11 -8.70 -20.06
CA LEU A 342 -2.11 -7.93 -20.81
C LEU A 342 -3.02 -8.79 -21.69
N PHE A 343 -2.49 -9.86 -22.32
CA PHE A 343 -3.33 -10.80 -23.05
C PHE A 343 -4.30 -11.56 -22.14
N ASN A 344 -3.86 -11.93 -20.93
CA ASN A 344 -4.73 -12.58 -19.95
C ASN A 344 -5.83 -11.62 -19.45
N LEU A 345 -5.47 -10.36 -19.22
CA LEU A 345 -6.42 -9.31 -18.86
C LEU A 345 -7.45 -9.08 -19.99
N LEU A 346 -7.01 -9.01 -21.24
CA LEU A 346 -7.93 -8.86 -22.37
C LEU A 346 -8.93 -10.02 -22.41
N LYS A 347 -8.46 -11.26 -22.22
CA LYS A 347 -9.35 -12.44 -22.19
C LYS A 347 -10.40 -12.33 -21.09
N SER A 348 -10.00 -11.97 -19.87
CA SER A 348 -10.97 -11.83 -18.76
C SER A 348 -11.96 -10.67 -18.99
N LEU A 349 -11.52 -9.57 -19.62
CA LEU A 349 -12.41 -8.48 -20.00
C LEU A 349 -13.41 -8.93 -21.07
N GLU A 350 -12.99 -9.70 -22.07
CA GLU A 350 -13.87 -10.21 -23.12
C GLU A 350 -14.92 -11.19 -22.59
N ASP A 351 -14.51 -12.13 -21.73
CA ASP A 351 -15.40 -13.14 -21.16
C ASP A 351 -16.51 -12.50 -20.29
N ASN A 352 -16.21 -11.37 -19.64
CA ASN A 352 -17.12 -10.68 -18.72
C ASN A 352 -17.95 -9.54 -19.36
N SER A 353 -17.76 -9.22 -20.65
CA SER A 353 -18.32 -8.00 -21.26
C SER A 353 -19.27 -8.24 -22.44
N VAL A 354 -19.86 -9.42 -22.53
CA VAL A 354 -20.87 -9.72 -23.56
C VAL A 354 -22.15 -8.93 -23.25
N LYS A 355 -22.56 -8.07 -24.18
CA LYS A 355 -23.74 -7.23 -24.08
C LYS A 355 -24.95 -7.84 -24.79
N ASN A 356 -26.14 -7.65 -24.22
CA ASN A 356 -27.42 -8.08 -24.77
C ASN A 356 -28.13 -6.87 -25.37
N ILE A 357 -28.58 -7.01 -26.61
CA ILE A 357 -29.27 -5.97 -27.37
C ILE A 357 -30.66 -6.49 -27.75
N MET A 358 -31.68 -5.69 -27.50
CA MET A 358 -33.04 -5.93 -27.97
C MET A 358 -33.39 -4.94 -29.08
N ILE A 359 -33.85 -5.46 -30.21
CA ILE A 359 -34.37 -4.68 -31.33
C ILE A 359 -35.88 -4.79 -31.31
N ILE A 360 -36.57 -3.65 -31.28
CA ILE A 360 -38.02 -3.55 -31.26
C ILE A 360 -38.47 -2.79 -32.51
N GLN A 361 -38.84 -3.51 -33.57
CA GLN A 361 -39.18 -2.93 -34.87
C GLN A 361 -40.35 -3.67 -35.50
N GLU A 362 -41.21 -2.97 -36.23
CA GLU A 362 -42.52 -3.49 -36.65
C GLU A 362 -42.43 -4.59 -37.71
N ASN A 363 -41.38 -4.60 -38.55
CA ASN A 363 -41.24 -5.57 -39.63
C ASN A 363 -39.87 -6.28 -39.64
N ASP A 364 -39.87 -7.49 -40.20
CA ASP A 364 -38.69 -8.35 -40.31
C ASP A 364 -37.58 -7.76 -41.18
N THR A 365 -37.93 -6.94 -42.17
CA THR A 365 -36.94 -6.36 -43.09
C THR A 365 -36.05 -5.34 -42.37
N ASN A 366 -36.65 -4.50 -41.53
CA ASN A 366 -35.94 -3.50 -40.73
C ASN A 366 -35.13 -4.17 -39.62
N SER A 367 -35.75 -5.10 -38.88
CA SER A 367 -35.07 -5.82 -37.80
C SER A 367 -33.87 -6.63 -38.31
N PHE A 368 -33.99 -7.24 -39.49
CA PHE A 368 -32.89 -7.96 -40.14
C PHE A 368 -31.74 -7.01 -40.53
N LYS A 369 -32.04 -5.85 -41.13
CA LYS A 369 -31.03 -4.84 -41.46
C LYS A 369 -30.29 -4.34 -40.22
N SER A 370 -31.03 -3.95 -39.18
CA SER A 370 -30.43 -3.49 -37.92
C SER A 370 -29.58 -4.57 -37.27
N ARG A 371 -30.03 -5.83 -37.26
CA ARG A 371 -29.23 -6.97 -36.80
C ARG A 371 -27.90 -7.09 -37.55
N GLN A 372 -27.93 -7.07 -38.88
CA GLN A 372 -26.71 -7.16 -39.70
C GLN A 372 -25.71 -6.04 -39.39
N LEU A 373 -26.20 -4.81 -39.19
CA LEU A 373 -25.34 -3.67 -38.84
C LEU A 373 -24.71 -3.85 -37.45
N ILE A 374 -25.47 -4.31 -36.46
CA ILE A 374 -24.97 -4.60 -35.11
C ILE A 374 -23.91 -5.70 -35.14
N GLU A 375 -24.14 -6.80 -35.87
CA GLU A 375 -23.20 -7.92 -35.97
C GLU A 375 -21.89 -7.52 -36.69
N ARG A 376 -21.94 -6.57 -37.63
CA ARG A 376 -20.73 -5.98 -38.24
C ARG A 376 -19.94 -5.13 -37.25
N VAL A 377 -20.61 -4.47 -36.31
CA VAL A 377 -19.94 -3.69 -35.26
C VAL A 377 -19.24 -4.63 -34.30
N ASP A 378 -19.93 -5.64 -33.75
CA ASP A 378 -19.34 -6.67 -32.91
C ASP A 378 -20.18 -7.95 -32.96
N SER A 379 -19.62 -9.02 -33.54
CA SER A 379 -20.29 -10.30 -33.72
C SER A 379 -20.48 -11.08 -32.41
N LYS A 380 -19.87 -10.64 -31.31
CA LYS A 380 -20.05 -11.26 -29.98
C LYS A 380 -21.31 -10.78 -29.26
N LEU A 381 -22.02 -9.77 -29.78
CA LEU A 381 -23.23 -9.23 -29.16
C LEU A 381 -24.39 -10.24 -29.24
N LYS A 382 -25.18 -10.31 -28.16
CA LYS A 382 -26.37 -11.16 -28.11
C LYS A 382 -27.60 -10.37 -28.52
N ILE A 383 -28.14 -10.66 -29.70
CA ILE A 383 -29.25 -9.89 -30.28
C ILE A 383 -30.56 -10.65 -30.11
N THR A 384 -31.57 -9.97 -29.58
CA THR A 384 -32.96 -10.40 -29.51
C THR A 384 -33.83 -9.45 -30.32
N VAL A 385 -34.89 -9.96 -30.96
CA VAL A 385 -35.77 -9.17 -31.83
C VAL A 385 -37.21 -9.37 -31.37
N GLU A 386 -37.92 -8.27 -31.24
CA GLU A 386 -39.33 -8.21 -30.87
C GLU A 386 -40.09 -7.29 -31.83
N HIS A 387 -41.31 -7.67 -32.16
CA HIS A 387 -42.19 -6.87 -33.04
C HIS A 387 -43.34 -6.23 -32.27
N ASN A 388 -43.66 -6.76 -31.10
CA ASN A 388 -44.73 -6.27 -30.24
C ASN A 388 -44.13 -5.50 -29.04
N PRO A 389 -44.39 -4.19 -28.89
CA PRO A 389 -43.84 -3.41 -27.79
C PRO A 389 -44.30 -3.93 -26.41
N PHE A 390 -45.52 -4.45 -26.27
CA PHE A 390 -46.01 -4.94 -24.98
C PHE A 390 -45.28 -6.23 -24.55
N GLU A 391 -45.01 -7.13 -25.49
CA GLU A 391 -44.20 -8.32 -25.21
C GLU A 391 -42.75 -7.96 -24.89
N ALA A 392 -42.20 -6.94 -25.56
CA ALA A 392 -40.87 -6.43 -25.29
C ALA A 392 -40.76 -5.90 -23.85
N LEU A 393 -41.74 -5.13 -23.35
CA LEU A 393 -41.77 -4.67 -21.95
C LEU A 393 -41.73 -5.84 -20.95
N VAL A 394 -42.54 -6.88 -21.17
CA VAL A 394 -42.55 -8.08 -20.31
C VAL A 394 -41.20 -8.82 -20.37
N LYS A 395 -40.59 -8.89 -21.55
CA LYS A 395 -39.27 -9.53 -21.73
C LYS A 395 -38.15 -8.72 -21.11
N LEU A 396 -38.21 -7.39 -21.12
CA LEU A 396 -37.22 -6.52 -20.46
C LEU A 396 -37.22 -6.71 -18.94
N GLN A 397 -38.37 -7.04 -18.34
CA GLN A 397 -38.47 -7.35 -16.91
C GLN A 397 -37.84 -8.71 -16.56
N SER A 398 -38.01 -9.72 -17.42
CA SER A 398 -37.56 -11.09 -17.16
C SER A 398 -36.16 -11.44 -17.70
N LYS A 399 -35.69 -10.72 -18.72
CA LYS A 399 -34.38 -10.92 -19.36
C LYS A 399 -33.62 -9.58 -19.42
N PRO A 400 -32.50 -9.44 -18.70
CA PRO A 400 -31.76 -8.20 -18.70
C PRO A 400 -31.20 -7.90 -20.09
N GLN A 401 -31.44 -6.66 -20.54
CA GLN A 401 -30.84 -6.09 -21.75
C GLN A 401 -29.92 -4.94 -21.36
N ASP A 402 -28.87 -4.74 -22.13
CA ASP A 402 -27.95 -3.61 -21.95
C ASP A 402 -28.34 -2.43 -22.85
N VAL A 403 -28.85 -2.74 -24.05
CA VAL A 403 -29.25 -1.74 -25.05
C VAL A 403 -30.60 -2.14 -25.66
N VAL A 404 -31.49 -1.17 -25.80
CA VAL A 404 -32.77 -1.32 -26.51
C VAL A 404 -32.80 -0.37 -27.69
N ILE A 405 -33.06 -0.92 -28.87
CA ILE A 405 -33.18 -0.18 -30.12
C ILE A 405 -34.64 -0.26 -30.55
N ILE A 406 -35.32 0.88 -30.68
CA ILE A 406 -36.76 0.93 -30.96
C ILE A 406 -37.06 1.92 -32.08
N ASP A 407 -37.97 1.57 -32.98
CA ASP A 407 -38.50 2.54 -33.95
C ASP A 407 -39.29 3.65 -33.21
N SER A 408 -39.18 4.89 -33.67
CA SER A 408 -39.86 6.06 -33.07
C SER A 408 -41.36 5.88 -32.89
N LYS A 409 -41.98 5.03 -33.72
CA LYS A 409 -43.35 4.56 -33.59
C LYS A 409 -43.41 3.08 -33.96
N ILE A 410 -44.04 2.27 -33.13
CA ILE A 410 -44.24 0.83 -33.37
C ILE A 410 -45.66 0.42 -33.00
N SER A 411 -46.41 -0.15 -33.96
CA SER A 411 -47.80 -0.58 -33.77
C SER A 411 -48.69 0.49 -33.11
N GLY A 412 -48.47 1.76 -33.48
CA GLY A 412 -49.21 2.90 -32.94
C GLY A 412 -48.62 3.53 -31.67
N LEU A 413 -47.76 2.84 -30.92
CA LEU A 413 -47.13 3.33 -29.70
C LEU A 413 -45.89 4.18 -30.03
N HIS A 414 -45.73 5.33 -29.35
CA HIS A 414 -44.52 6.14 -29.49
C HIS A 414 -43.40 5.61 -28.60
N ALA A 415 -42.16 5.68 -29.07
CA ALA A 415 -40.98 5.24 -28.31
C ALA A 415 -40.85 5.96 -26.95
N PHE A 416 -41.32 7.21 -26.85
CA PHE A 416 -41.30 8.00 -25.62
C PHE A 416 -42.21 7.39 -24.56
N ASP A 417 -43.42 6.97 -24.95
CA ASP A 417 -44.37 6.31 -24.06
C ASP A 417 -43.82 4.96 -23.59
N PHE A 418 -43.22 4.19 -24.50
CA PHE A 418 -42.55 2.93 -24.17
C PHE A 418 -41.46 3.11 -23.12
N VAL A 419 -40.58 4.11 -23.31
CA VAL A 419 -39.47 4.37 -22.39
C VAL A 419 -39.98 4.83 -21.02
N SER A 420 -41.01 5.70 -20.99
CA SER A 420 -41.65 6.12 -19.75
C SER A 420 -42.21 4.92 -18.98
N GLU A 421 -43.01 4.09 -19.65
CA GLU A 421 -43.62 2.90 -19.05
C GLU A 421 -42.58 1.92 -18.49
N TYR A 422 -41.47 1.72 -19.22
CA TYR A 422 -40.37 0.90 -18.73
C TYR A 422 -39.70 1.50 -17.50
N LYS A 423 -39.40 2.81 -17.51
CA LYS A 423 -38.71 3.50 -16.41
C LYS A 423 -39.57 3.60 -15.14
N ASP A 424 -40.89 3.69 -15.30
CA ASP A 424 -41.85 3.70 -14.19
C ASP A 424 -42.03 2.31 -13.55
N SER A 425 -41.51 1.26 -14.18
CA SER A 425 -41.55 -0.11 -13.63
C SER A 425 -40.63 -0.27 -12.41
N PRO A 426 -41.07 -0.92 -11.32
CA PRO A 426 -40.22 -1.21 -10.15
C PRO A 426 -38.99 -2.07 -10.46
N GLN A 427 -39.01 -2.79 -11.59
CA GLN A 427 -37.91 -3.67 -12.02
C GLN A 427 -37.00 -3.01 -13.07
N ALA A 428 -37.22 -1.72 -13.37
CA ALA A 428 -36.45 -0.98 -14.35
C ALA A 428 -34.96 -1.01 -14.01
N LYS A 429 -34.17 -1.64 -14.89
CA LYS A 429 -32.71 -1.57 -14.86
C LYS A 429 -32.22 -0.40 -15.70
N ASN A 430 -31.05 0.09 -15.37
CA ASN A 430 -30.37 1.09 -16.18
C ASN A 430 -29.90 0.45 -17.49
N LEU A 431 -30.51 0.83 -18.61
CA LEU A 431 -30.18 0.38 -19.96
C LEU A 431 -30.17 1.57 -20.91
N THR A 432 -29.46 1.43 -22.03
CA THR A 432 -29.33 2.48 -23.05
C THR A 432 -30.47 2.36 -24.06
N PHE A 433 -31.21 3.43 -24.30
CA PHE A 433 -32.23 3.49 -25.34
C PHE A 433 -31.70 4.21 -26.59
N ILE A 434 -31.91 3.59 -27.75
CA ILE A 434 -31.62 4.14 -29.07
C ILE A 434 -32.92 4.17 -29.86
N VAL A 435 -33.32 5.35 -30.32
CA VAL A 435 -34.54 5.52 -31.11
C VAL A 435 -34.20 5.71 -32.58
N ILE A 436 -34.79 4.88 -33.44
CA ILE A 436 -34.68 4.97 -34.89
C ILE A 436 -35.80 5.86 -35.43
N THR A 437 -35.44 6.91 -36.16
CA THR A 437 -36.37 7.90 -36.69
C THR A 437 -36.35 7.87 -38.22
N PRO A 438 -37.47 8.19 -38.89
CA PRO A 438 -37.51 8.22 -40.36
C PRO A 438 -36.70 9.39 -40.94
N GLN A 439 -36.58 10.49 -40.18
CA GLN A 439 -35.90 11.71 -40.58
C GLN A 439 -35.17 12.35 -39.39
N GLN A 440 -34.37 13.38 -39.65
CA GLN A 440 -33.70 14.14 -38.59
C GLN A 440 -34.72 14.73 -37.62
N VAL A 441 -34.40 14.64 -36.34
CA VAL A 441 -35.24 15.09 -35.24
C VAL A 441 -34.77 16.46 -34.78
N GLU A 442 -35.71 17.36 -34.51
CA GLU A 442 -35.42 18.68 -33.97
C GLU A 442 -34.77 18.59 -32.59
N TYR A 443 -33.90 19.55 -32.28
CA TYR A 443 -33.14 19.58 -31.03
C TYR A 443 -34.03 19.50 -29.78
N GLU A 444 -35.18 20.20 -29.79
CA GLU A 444 -36.12 20.17 -28.66
C GLU A 444 -36.68 18.78 -28.36
N ILE A 445 -36.94 17.97 -29.39
CA ILE A 445 -37.43 16.60 -29.22
C ILE A 445 -36.30 15.69 -28.70
N ILE A 446 -35.06 15.91 -29.16
CA ILE A 446 -33.89 15.18 -28.65
C ILE A 446 -33.69 15.45 -27.16
N GLU A 447 -33.78 16.72 -26.74
CA GLU A 447 -33.65 17.10 -25.32
C GLU A 447 -34.77 16.51 -24.46
N LYS A 448 -36.02 16.52 -24.95
CA LYS A 448 -37.14 15.82 -24.28
C LYS A 448 -36.88 14.33 -24.13
N GLY A 449 -36.38 13.69 -25.19
CA GLY A 449 -36.03 12.27 -25.15
C GLY A 449 -34.92 11.95 -24.15
N ARG A 450 -33.87 12.78 -24.12
CA ARG A 450 -32.77 12.65 -23.14
C ARG A 450 -33.26 12.77 -21.71
N ALA A 451 -34.19 13.68 -21.44
CA ALA A 451 -34.79 13.83 -20.11
C ALA A 451 -35.58 12.57 -19.68
N LEU A 452 -36.13 11.80 -20.63
CA LEU A 452 -36.77 10.50 -20.39
C LEU A 452 -35.80 9.32 -20.32
N GLY A 453 -34.50 9.55 -20.57
CA GLY A 453 -33.48 8.50 -20.60
C GLY A 453 -33.30 7.83 -21.96
N ILE A 454 -33.59 8.53 -23.06
CA ILE A 454 -33.16 8.14 -24.41
C ILE A 454 -31.78 8.75 -24.69
N GLU A 455 -30.76 7.92 -24.84
CA GLU A 455 -29.39 8.40 -25.08
C GLU A 455 -29.15 8.84 -26.53
N TYR A 456 -29.72 8.13 -27.51
CA TYR A 456 -29.39 8.34 -28.91
C TYR A 456 -30.61 8.30 -29.85
N PHE A 457 -30.55 9.15 -30.88
CA PHE A 457 -31.49 9.18 -32.01
C PHE A 457 -30.73 8.92 -33.31
N VAL A 458 -31.24 8.04 -34.16
CA VAL A 458 -30.59 7.65 -35.41
C VAL A 458 -31.60 7.69 -36.54
N VAL A 459 -31.23 8.31 -37.66
CA VAL A 459 -32.05 8.28 -38.88
C VAL A 459 -31.92 6.92 -39.56
N ALA A 460 -33.05 6.27 -39.88
CA ALA A 460 -33.08 4.91 -40.42
C ALA A 460 -32.26 4.70 -41.70
N ALA A 461 -32.12 5.75 -42.52
CA ALA A 461 -31.33 5.71 -43.76
C ALA A 461 -29.81 5.80 -43.52
N ASP A 462 -29.37 6.23 -42.33
CA ASP A 462 -27.96 6.49 -42.01
C ASP A 462 -27.32 5.29 -41.29
N SER A 463 -26.84 4.34 -42.09
CA SER A 463 -26.19 3.13 -41.58
C SER A 463 -24.85 3.41 -40.86
N GLU A 464 -24.17 4.50 -41.20
CA GLU A 464 -22.91 4.88 -40.55
C GLU A 464 -23.19 5.40 -39.15
N THR A 465 -24.08 6.39 -39.02
CA THR A 465 -24.48 6.94 -37.71
C THR A 465 -25.10 5.85 -36.83
N PHE A 466 -25.87 4.92 -37.40
CA PHE A 466 -26.38 3.76 -36.68
C PHE A 466 -25.23 2.94 -36.07
N SER A 467 -24.24 2.55 -36.88
CA SER A 467 -23.11 1.76 -36.42
C SER A 467 -22.29 2.48 -35.35
N ASP A 468 -22.06 3.79 -35.52
CA ASP A 468 -21.40 4.64 -34.53
C ASP A 468 -22.16 4.70 -33.20
N VAL A 469 -23.48 4.82 -33.25
CA VAL A 469 -24.32 4.83 -32.04
C VAL A 469 -24.26 3.49 -31.30
N ILE A 470 -24.27 2.36 -32.02
CA ILE A 470 -24.03 1.05 -31.40
C ILE A 470 -22.66 1.02 -30.72
N ARG A 471 -21.61 1.48 -31.39
CA ARG A 471 -20.25 1.53 -30.82
C ARG A 471 -20.14 2.44 -29.59
N MET A 472 -20.95 3.49 -29.50
CA MET A 472 -21.01 4.37 -28.32
C MET A 472 -21.79 3.78 -27.15
N ALA A 473 -22.74 2.89 -27.43
CA ALA A 473 -23.64 2.27 -26.46
C ALA A 473 -23.07 1.01 -25.79
N ILE A 474 -22.06 0.37 -26.39
CA ILE A 474 -21.40 -0.87 -25.91
C ILE A 474 -19.97 -0.65 -25.43
#